data_AF-A0A8S9FX41-F1
#
_entry.id   AF-A0A8S9FX41-F1
#
_cell.length_a   1.000
_cell.length_b   1.000
_cell.length_c   1.000
_cell.angle_alpha   90.00
_cell.angle_beta   90.00
_cell.angle_gamma   90.00
#
_symmetry.space_group_name_H-M   'P 1'
#
loop_
_entity.id
_entity.type
_entity.pdbx_description
1 polymer ?
#
loop_
_entity_poly.entity_id
_entity_poly.type
_entity_poly.pdbx_seq_one_letter_code
_entity_poly.pdbx_strand_id
1 'polypeptide(L)'
;MYCNGRKVGFAIKREPSKAELAALKVLTPVTEGAGVVNGDEINRAKSDHMMYLRASFKRVFGSFDSESFHLIDPRGIIGQELSIFFFRSSRK
;
A
#
# COMPACT_ATOMS: atom_id res chain seq x y z
N MET A 1 10.08 5.72 -5.55
CA MET A 1 9.56 4.61 -4.72
C MET A 1 10.48 3.42 -4.89
N TYR A 2 10.90 2.84 -3.79
CA TYR A 2 11.74 1.64 -3.76
C TYR A 2 10.98 0.51 -3.07
N CYS A 3 11.06 -0.70 -3.60
CA CYS A 3 10.60 -1.92 -2.94
C CYS A 3 11.81 -2.82 -2.69
N ASN A 4 12.03 -3.22 -1.44
CA ASN A 4 13.18 -4.04 -1.02
C ASN A 4 14.52 -3.51 -1.56
N GLY A 5 14.72 -2.19 -1.45
CA GLY A 5 15.93 -1.49 -1.91
C GLY A 5 16.02 -1.26 -3.42
N ARG A 6 15.09 -1.79 -4.24
CA ARG A 6 15.10 -1.62 -5.69
C ARG A 6 14.14 -0.53 -6.12
N LYS A 7 14.57 0.37 -7.01
CA LYS A 7 13.71 1.41 -7.57
C LYS A 7 12.65 0.77 -8.45
N VAL A 8 11.37 0.97 -8.11
CA VAL A 8 10.23 0.36 -8.83
C VAL A 8 9.34 1.38 -9.53
N GLY A 9 9.56 2.68 -9.30
CA GLY A 9 8.82 3.73 -9.98
C GLY A 9 8.59 4.97 -9.12
N PHE A 10 7.49 5.65 -9.39
CA PHE A 10 7.06 6.89 -8.74
C PHE A 10 5.78 6.66 -7.96
N ALA A 11 5.59 7.46 -6.92
CA ALA A 11 4.37 7.49 -6.13
C ALA A 11 3.96 8.94 -5.91
N ILE A 12 2.65 9.17 -5.82
CA ILE A 12 2.08 10.48 -5.55
C ILE A 12 1.24 10.41 -4.29
N LYS A 13 1.31 11.45 -3.46
CA LYS A 13 0.35 11.65 -2.37
C LYS A 13 -0.88 12.33 -2.96
N ARG A 14 -2.06 11.73 -2.78
CA ARG A 14 -3.34 12.29 -3.21
C ARG A 14 -4.44 11.89 -2.24
N GLU A 15 -5.58 12.58 -2.32
CA GLU A 15 -6.79 12.17 -1.63
C GLU A 15 -7.36 10.87 -2.23
N PRO A 16 -7.94 9.98 -1.40
CA PRO A 16 -8.58 8.77 -1.87
C PRO A 16 -9.85 9.09 -2.66
N SER A 17 -10.04 8.37 -3.77
CA SER A 17 -11.26 8.42 -4.58
C SER A 17 -12.42 7.72 -3.87
N LYS A 18 -13.65 7.96 -4.35
CA LYS A 18 -14.86 7.26 -3.85
C LYS A 18 -14.72 5.74 -3.93
N ALA A 19 -14.08 5.23 -4.99
CA ALA A 19 -13.87 3.80 -5.16
C ALA A 19 -12.83 3.24 -4.17
N GLU A 20 -11.78 3.98 -3.85
CA GLU A 20 -10.81 3.56 -2.82
C GLU A 20 -11.41 3.59 -1.43
N LEU A 21 -12.24 4.59 -1.10
CA LEU A 21 -13.00 4.62 0.14
C LEU A 21 -14.00 3.45 0.23
N ALA A 22 -14.66 3.10 -0.89
CA ALA A 22 -15.51 1.93 -0.96
C ALA A 22 -14.71 0.63 -0.76
N ALA A 23 -13.54 0.53 -1.38
CA ALA A 23 -12.66 -0.62 -1.19
C ALA A 23 -12.22 -0.77 0.27
N LEU A 24 -11.90 0.31 0.98
CA LEU A 24 -11.60 0.23 2.42
C LEU A 24 -12.76 -0.36 3.23
N LYS A 25 -14.01 -0.09 2.85
CA LYS A 25 -15.20 -0.70 3.47
C LYS A 25 -15.29 -2.19 3.15
N VAL A 26 -15.15 -2.57 1.88
CA VAL A 26 -15.13 -3.98 1.43
C VAL A 26 -14.04 -4.76 2.16
N LEU A 27 -12.88 -4.14 2.37
CA LEU A 27 -11.75 -4.77 3.02
C LEU A 27 -11.89 -4.87 4.54
N THR A 28 -12.84 -4.19 5.19
CA THR A 28 -13.03 -4.19 6.66
C THR A 28 -12.83 -5.56 7.34
N PRO A 29 -13.47 -6.67 6.89
CA PRO A 29 -13.34 -7.98 7.52
C PRO A 29 -12.00 -8.69 7.25
N VAL A 30 -11.17 -8.20 6.32
CA VAL A 30 -9.86 -8.79 6.03
C VAL A 30 -8.87 -8.35 7.11
N THR A 31 -8.26 -9.27 7.84
CA THR A 31 -7.22 -8.91 8.82
C THR A 31 -5.88 -8.66 8.11
N GLU A 32 -5.36 -9.67 7.42
CA GLU A 32 -4.14 -9.63 6.61
C GLU A 32 -4.31 -10.53 5.37
N GLY A 33 -3.67 -10.17 4.25
CA GLY A 33 -3.71 -10.94 3.00
C GLY A 33 -3.66 -10.08 1.73
N ALA A 34 -3.62 -10.75 0.59
CA ALA A 34 -3.71 -10.13 -0.72
C ALA A 34 -4.88 -10.72 -1.51
N GLY A 35 -5.45 -9.93 -2.42
CA GLY A 35 -6.60 -10.37 -3.20
C GLY A 35 -7.03 -9.36 -4.27
N VAL A 36 -8.21 -9.59 -4.82
CA VAL A 36 -8.83 -8.76 -5.85
C VAL A 36 -10.24 -8.38 -5.38
N VAL A 37 -10.56 -7.10 -5.49
CA VAL A 37 -11.92 -6.57 -5.35
C VAL A 37 -12.45 -6.27 -6.74
N ASN A 38 -13.63 -6.80 -7.08
CA ASN A 38 -14.23 -6.54 -8.39
C ASN A 38 -14.77 -5.11 -8.46
N GLY A 39 -14.76 -4.53 -9.67
CA GLY A 39 -15.12 -3.13 -9.86
C GLY A 39 -16.53 -2.80 -9.41
N ASP A 40 -17.49 -3.71 -9.58
CA ASP A 40 -18.87 -3.54 -9.14
C ASP A 40 -19.02 -3.47 -7.62
N GLU A 41 -18.13 -4.10 -6.85
CA GLU A 41 -18.09 -3.99 -5.37
C GLU A 41 -17.66 -2.59 -4.91
N ILE A 42 -16.99 -1.81 -5.77
CA ILE A 42 -16.40 -0.51 -5.44
C ILE A 42 -16.87 0.62 -6.35
N ASN A 43 -18.05 0.48 -6.96
CA ASN A 43 -18.69 1.48 -7.83
C ASN A 43 -17.85 1.85 -9.07
N ARG A 44 -17.25 0.84 -9.71
CA ARG A 44 -16.54 0.94 -10.99
C ARG A 44 -17.19 0.00 -12.03
N ALA A 45 -16.65 -0.01 -13.25
CA ALA A 45 -17.12 -0.92 -14.30
C ALA A 45 -16.91 -2.38 -13.88
N LYS A 46 -17.83 -3.27 -14.28
CA LYS A 46 -17.76 -4.72 -13.98
C LYS A 46 -16.50 -5.42 -14.51
N SER A 47 -15.88 -4.85 -15.54
CA SER A 47 -14.61 -5.33 -16.12
C SER A 47 -13.37 -4.76 -15.43
N ASP A 48 -13.53 -3.86 -14.46
CA ASP A 48 -12.43 -3.31 -13.68
C ASP A 48 -12.19 -4.17 -12.43
N HIS A 49 -10.95 -4.19 -11.96
CA HIS A 49 -10.55 -4.93 -10.77
C HIS A 49 -9.49 -4.14 -10.00
N MET A 50 -9.57 -4.18 -8.67
CA MET A 50 -8.56 -3.60 -7.80
C MET A 50 -7.84 -4.69 -7.02
N MET A 51 -6.55 -4.86 -7.30
CA MET A 51 -5.68 -5.70 -6.46
C MET A 51 -5.37 -4.99 -5.15
N TYR A 52 -5.33 -5.73 -4.05
CA TYR A 52 -4.97 -5.19 -2.75
C TYR A 52 -3.99 -6.09 -2.00
N LEU A 53 -3.22 -5.47 -1.11
CA LEU A 53 -2.48 -6.10 -0.02
C LEU A 53 -2.88 -5.38 1.26
N ARG A 54 -3.42 -6.11 2.22
CA ARG A 54 -3.71 -5.63 3.58
C ARG A 54 -2.79 -6.36 4.53
N ALA A 55 -2.01 -5.62 5.30
CA ALA A 55 -1.13 -6.19 6.32
C ALA A 55 -0.72 -5.13 7.34
N SER A 56 -0.09 -5.57 8.42
CA SER A 56 0.51 -4.70 9.42
C SER A 56 1.85 -4.16 8.93
N PHE A 57 2.06 -2.84 9.00
CA PHE A 57 3.33 -2.22 8.61
C PHE A 57 3.89 -1.35 9.73
N LYS A 58 5.19 -1.47 9.98
CA LYS A 58 5.96 -0.50 10.77
C LYS A 58 6.33 0.68 9.87
N ARG A 59 5.78 1.85 10.17
CA ARG A 59 6.18 3.12 9.52
C ARG A 59 7.42 3.67 10.20
N VAL A 60 8.42 4.07 9.41
CA VAL A 60 9.66 4.69 9.87
C VAL A 60 9.88 5.98 9.09
N PHE A 61 10.13 7.07 9.82
CA PHE A 61 10.48 8.35 9.23
C PHE A 61 12.00 8.46 9.16
N GLY A 62 12.54 8.63 7.96
CA GLY A 62 13.99 8.84 7.76
C GLY A 62 14.36 10.32 7.86
N SER A 63 13.60 11.17 7.18
CA SER A 63 13.78 12.63 7.15
C SER A 63 12.46 13.31 6.78
N PHE A 64 12.46 14.64 6.66
CA PHE A 64 11.30 15.38 6.16
C PHE A 64 10.81 14.90 4.78
N ASP A 65 11.75 14.43 3.96
CA ASP A 65 11.48 13.99 2.58
C ASP A 65 11.47 12.46 2.41
N SER A 66 11.61 11.69 3.49
CA SER A 66 11.72 10.23 3.39
C SER A 66 11.01 9.45 4.48
N GLU A 67 10.31 8.41 4.05
CA GLU A 67 9.61 7.47 4.93
C GLU A 67 9.62 6.06 4.34
N SER A 68 9.59 5.05 5.20
CA SER A 68 9.43 3.65 4.82
C SER A 68 8.32 2.96 5.59
N PHE A 69 7.79 1.91 4.97
CA PHE A 69 6.81 0.99 5.52
C PHE A 69 7.39 -0.42 5.41
N HIS A 70 7.53 -1.07 6.56
CA HIS A 70 8.11 -2.40 6.68
C HIS A 70 7.02 -3.37 7.09
N LEU A 71 6.75 -4.38 6.27
CA LEU A 71 5.78 -5.43 6.60
C LEU A 71 6.18 -6.10 7.91
N ILE A 72 5.22 -6.22 8.84
CA ILE A 72 5.39 -6.92 10.11
C ILE A 72 4.86 -8.34 9.92
N ASP A 73 5.69 -9.33 10.17
CA ASP A 73 5.22 -10.70 10.33
C ASP A 73 4.50 -10.80 11.69
N PRO A 74 3.20 -11.16 11.75
CA PRO A 74 2.47 -11.34 13.00
C PRO A 74 3.07 -12.40 13.93
N ARG A 75 3.88 -13.34 13.40
CA ARG A 75 4.61 -14.37 14.15
C ARG A 75 5.94 -13.87 14.71
N GLY A 76 6.34 -12.63 14.39
CA GLY A 76 7.58 -12.03 14.87
C GLY A 76 8.84 -12.65 14.27
N ILE A 77 8.73 -13.42 13.19
CA ILE A 77 9.90 -13.97 12.51
C ILE A 77 10.62 -12.81 11.80
N ILE A 78 11.93 -12.74 12.01
CA ILE A 78 12.78 -11.66 11.51
C ILE A 78 13.14 -11.95 10.05
N GLY A 79 12.15 -11.88 9.17
CA GLY A 79 12.30 -11.96 7.71
C GLY A 79 11.49 -10.84 7.09
N GLN A 80 12.14 -9.76 6.64
CA GLN A 80 11.43 -8.69 5.95
C GLN A 80 11.10 -9.14 4.53
N GLU A 81 9.86 -9.58 4.30
CA GLU A 81 9.40 -9.97 2.96
C GLU A 81 9.15 -8.74 2.06
N LEU A 82 8.65 -7.64 2.64
CA LEU A 82 8.35 -6.41 1.91
C LEU A 82 8.67 -5.14 2.71
N SER A 83 9.43 -4.24 2.08
CA SER A 83 9.69 -2.88 2.51
C SER A 83 9.43 -1.92 1.36
N ILE A 84 8.60 -0.90 1.60
CA ILE A 84 8.32 0.16 0.64
C ILE A 84 8.94 1.44 1.18
N PHE A 85 9.81 2.08 0.39
CA PHE A 85 10.46 3.34 0.75
C PHE A 85 10.09 4.45 -0.23
N PHE A 86 9.67 5.57 0.32
CA PHE A 86 9.34 6.79 -0.39
C PHE A 86 10.39 7.85 -0.10
N PHE A 87 10.86 8.49 -1.17
CA PHE A 87 11.77 9.63 -1.11
C PHE A 87 11.21 10.70 -2.05
N ARG A 88 10.97 11.90 -1.52
CA ARG A 88 10.65 13.08 -2.32
C ARG A 88 11.94 13.67 -2.85
N SER A 89 12.09 13.66 -4.17
CA SER A 89 13.04 14.58 -4.78
C SER A 89 12.49 15.99 -4.58
N SER A 90 13.26 16.86 -3.95
CA SER A 90 13.01 18.30 -4.07
C SER A 90 12.94 18.64 -5.56
N ARG A 91 11.94 19.45 -5.94
CA ARG A 91 11.97 20.10 -7.25
C ARG A 91 13.20 21.01 -7.22
N LYS A 92 14.14 20.80 -8.15
CA LYS A 92 15.11 21.85 -8.48
C LYS A 92 14.38 23.02 -9.14
#